data_AF-A0A3N9NTE2-F1
#
_entry.id   AF-A0A3N9NTE2-F1
#
_cell.length_a   1.000
_cell.length_b   1.000
_cell.length_c   1.000
_cell.angle_alpha   90.00
_cell.angle_beta   90.00
_cell.angle_gamma   90.00
#
_symmetry.space_group_name_H-M   'P 1'
#
loop_
_entity.id
_entity.type
_entity.pdbx_description
1 polymer ?
#
loop_
_entity_poly.entity_id
_entity_poly.type
_entity_poly.pdbx_seq_one_letter_code
_entity_poly.pdbx_strand_id
1 'polypeptide(L)'
;MKAEKAMAAGKDALQKKVAVTFKNHCATSGCHKGQFPKKKLNLEPDKFYDAIVDVPSLQIDSLKLVDTKSPQKSYVLMKIKGDKGIVEDRMPIDAPPLKAEEIEAIEKWIVSLKASETMETKPAPPSGVEKKTLDKIKKLKK
;
A
#
# COMPACT_ATOMS: atom_id res chain seq x y z
N MET A 1 -17.79 -22.47 -4.23
CA MET A 1 -18.23 -22.27 -2.83
C MET A 1 -17.30 -22.86 -1.78
N LYS A 2 -16.76 -24.10 -1.88
CA LYS A 2 -15.79 -24.62 -0.87
C LYS A 2 -14.37 -24.03 -0.97
N ALA A 3 -13.86 -23.77 -2.17
CA ALA A 3 -12.50 -23.25 -2.38
C ALA A 3 -12.35 -21.77 -1.94
N GLU A 4 -13.36 -20.94 -2.22
CA GLU A 4 -13.35 -19.52 -1.86
C GLU A 4 -13.36 -19.30 -0.35
N LYS A 5 -14.10 -20.13 0.39
CA LYS A 5 -14.11 -20.10 1.87
C LYS A 5 -12.78 -20.52 2.48
N ALA A 6 -12.09 -21.50 1.88
CA ALA A 6 -10.75 -21.90 2.32
C ALA A 6 -9.70 -20.82 2.03
N MET A 7 -9.81 -20.13 0.89
CA MET A 7 -8.95 -18.99 0.56
C MET A 7 -9.19 -17.80 1.49
N ALA A 8 -10.45 -17.49 1.81
CA ALA A 8 -10.81 -16.45 2.77
C ALA A 8 -10.27 -16.75 4.18
N ALA A 9 -10.42 -17.98 4.67
CA ALA A 9 -9.83 -18.39 5.95
C ALA A 9 -8.30 -18.29 5.97
N GLY A 10 -7.64 -18.61 4.84
CA GLY A 10 -6.19 -18.42 4.68
C GLY A 10 -5.78 -16.94 4.71
N LYS A 11 -6.53 -16.07 4.03
CA LYS A 11 -6.32 -14.62 4.03
C LYS A 11 -6.49 -14.03 5.43
N ASP A 12 -7.51 -14.44 6.18
CA ASP A 12 -7.75 -13.97 7.54
C ASP A 12 -6.62 -14.38 8.49
N ALA A 13 -6.12 -15.61 8.37
CA ALA A 13 -4.99 -16.09 9.16
C ALA A 13 -3.71 -15.29 8.85
N LEU A 14 -3.44 -15.02 7.56
CA LEU A 14 -2.34 -14.17 7.13
C LEU A 14 -2.48 -12.75 7.67
N GLN A 15 -3.67 -12.15 7.58
CA GLN A 15 -3.91 -10.80 8.07
C GLN A 15 -3.66 -10.69 9.58
N LYS A 16 -4.08 -11.70 10.37
CA LYS A 16 -3.77 -11.76 11.80
C LYS A 16 -2.27 -11.84 12.06
N LYS A 17 -1.53 -12.66 11.30
CA LYS A 17 -0.07 -12.76 11.42
C LYS A 17 0.61 -11.43 11.09
N VAL A 18 0.20 -10.77 10.00
CA VAL A 18 0.70 -9.44 9.62
C VAL A 18 0.39 -8.39 10.69
N ALA A 19 -0.82 -8.39 11.24
CA ALA A 19 -1.18 -7.48 12.33
C ALA A 19 -0.27 -7.65 13.55
N VAL A 20 0.09 -8.88 13.91
CA VAL A 20 1.04 -9.17 14.99
C VAL A 20 2.44 -8.68 14.65
N THR A 21 2.93 -8.94 13.43
CA THR A 21 4.24 -8.45 12.99
C THR A 21 4.32 -6.92 13.04
N PHE A 22 3.32 -6.21 12.51
CA PHE A 22 3.29 -4.74 12.57
C PHE A 22 3.16 -4.21 14.00
N LYS A 23 2.34 -4.85 14.85
CA LYS A 23 2.24 -4.49 16.26
C LYS A 23 3.60 -4.54 16.97
N ASN A 24 4.35 -5.62 16.74
CA ASN A 24 5.58 -5.89 17.47
C ASN A 24 6.77 -5.05 16.99
N HIS A 25 6.83 -4.75 15.69
CA HIS A 25 8.01 -4.14 15.08
C HIS A 25 7.80 -2.71 14.59
N CYS A 26 6.56 -2.27 14.36
CA CYS A 26 6.30 -1.00 13.66
C CYS A 26 5.39 -0.05 14.47
N ALA A 27 4.32 -0.58 15.08
CA ALA A 27 3.38 0.17 15.89
C ALA A 27 3.90 0.39 17.33
N THR A 28 5.16 0.78 17.44
CA THR A 28 5.80 1.13 18.70
C THR A 28 5.67 2.63 18.99
N SER A 29 5.82 3.02 20.26
CA SER A 29 5.75 4.43 20.65
C SER A 29 6.80 5.25 19.90
N GLY A 30 6.38 6.36 19.30
CA GLY A 30 7.26 7.24 18.51
C GLY A 30 7.45 6.85 17.04
N CYS A 31 6.95 5.68 16.61
CA CYS A 31 7.07 5.19 15.23
C CYS A 31 5.72 5.25 14.51
N HIS A 32 4.99 4.13 14.38
CA HIS A 32 3.75 4.05 13.59
C HIS A 32 2.52 3.74 14.45
N LYS A 33 2.37 4.44 15.58
CA LYS A 33 1.26 4.26 16.52
C LYS A 33 0.78 5.59 17.11
N GLY A 34 -0.49 5.64 17.54
CA GLY A 34 -1.05 6.72 18.34
C GLY A 34 -1.63 7.86 17.49
N GLN A 35 -1.74 9.05 18.11
CA GLN A 35 -2.39 10.22 17.52
C GLN A 35 -1.52 10.90 16.44
N PHE A 36 -0.20 10.87 16.60
CA PHE A 36 0.76 11.53 15.69
C PHE A 36 1.81 10.54 15.16
N PRO A 37 1.40 9.49 14.44
CA PRO A 37 2.34 8.50 13.93
C PRO A 37 3.21 9.09 12.82
N LYS A 38 4.44 8.58 12.69
CA LYS A 38 5.39 8.99 11.65
C LYS A 38 4.77 8.80 10.26
N LYS A 39 4.99 9.81 9.41
CA LYS A 39 4.41 9.91 8.06
C LYS A 39 2.88 9.71 8.04
N LYS A 40 2.18 10.07 9.14
CA LYS A 40 0.73 9.89 9.30
C LYS A 40 0.26 8.43 9.09
N LEU A 41 1.15 7.46 9.31
CA LEU A 41 0.89 6.04 9.06
C LEU A 41 0.70 5.29 10.37
N ASN A 42 -0.53 4.90 10.69
CA ASN A 42 -0.85 4.11 11.88
C ASN A 42 -0.92 2.62 11.53
N LEU A 43 -0.03 1.81 12.13
CA LEU A 43 0.07 0.37 11.91
C LEU A 43 -0.46 -0.44 13.11
N GLU A 44 -1.26 0.17 13.99
CA GLU A 44 -1.96 -0.55 15.04
C GLU A 44 -2.89 -1.64 14.44
N PRO A 45 -3.09 -2.79 15.12
CA PRO A 45 -3.82 -3.95 14.56
C PRO A 45 -5.21 -3.66 14.01
N ASP A 46 -5.90 -2.66 14.58
CA ASP A 46 -7.25 -2.23 14.23
C ASP A 46 -7.29 -1.18 13.12
N LYS A 47 -6.14 -0.61 12.73
CA LYS A 47 -6.04 0.53 11.80
C LYS A 47 -5.19 0.27 10.57
N PHE A 48 -4.23 -0.66 10.66
CA PHE A 48 -3.19 -0.79 9.64
C PHE A 48 -3.74 -1.10 8.26
N TYR A 49 -4.83 -1.88 8.16
CA TYR A 49 -5.39 -2.30 6.88
C TYR A 49 -5.80 -1.09 6.04
N ASP A 50 -6.67 -0.23 6.59
CA ASP A 50 -7.15 0.97 5.92
C ASP A 50 -6.04 2.01 5.72
N ALA A 51 -5.00 1.97 6.55
CA ALA A 51 -3.88 2.89 6.47
C ALA A 51 -2.87 2.57 5.34
N ILE A 52 -2.84 1.34 4.81
CA ILE A 52 -1.84 0.92 3.82
C ILE A 52 -2.40 0.35 2.53
N VAL A 53 -3.58 -0.29 2.55
CA VAL A 53 -4.12 -0.98 1.37
C VAL A 53 -4.59 0.05 0.34
N ASP A 54 -3.94 0.04 -0.82
CA ASP A 54 -4.18 0.97 -1.93
C ASP A 54 -3.97 2.46 -1.60
N VAL A 55 -3.32 2.76 -0.49
CA VAL A 55 -2.96 4.12 -0.06
C VAL A 55 -1.63 4.55 -0.69
N PRO A 56 -1.55 5.76 -1.31
CA PRO A 56 -0.29 6.32 -1.81
C PRO A 56 0.77 6.48 -0.71
N SER A 57 2.03 6.20 -1.04
CA SER A 57 3.16 6.49 -0.14
C SER A 57 3.43 8.00 -0.09
N LEU A 58 3.60 8.54 1.12
CA LEU A 58 4.03 9.94 1.29
C LEU A 58 5.52 10.16 1.01
N GLN A 59 6.30 9.08 0.87
CA GLN A 59 7.73 9.18 0.58
C GLN A 59 8.02 9.07 -0.92
N ILE A 60 7.27 8.24 -1.63
CA ILE A 60 7.38 8.05 -3.08
C ILE A 60 5.96 8.04 -3.65
N ASP A 61 5.52 9.18 -4.17
CA ASP A 61 4.15 9.42 -4.65
C ASP A 61 3.67 8.46 -5.76
N SER A 62 4.61 7.99 -6.58
CA SER A 62 4.36 7.02 -7.65
C SER A 62 4.10 5.58 -7.16
N LEU A 63 4.31 5.30 -5.87
CA LEU A 63 4.10 3.98 -5.28
C LEU A 63 2.98 3.99 -4.23
N LYS A 64 2.33 2.84 -4.07
CA LYS A 64 1.39 2.58 -2.97
C LYS A 64 2.10 1.85 -1.84
N LEU A 65 1.63 2.06 -0.61
CA LEU A 65 2.12 1.32 0.56
C LEU A 65 1.89 -0.19 0.37
N VAL A 66 0.66 -0.57 0.04
CA VAL A 66 0.28 -1.90 -0.46
C VAL A 66 -0.48 -1.72 -1.77
N ASP A 67 0.03 -2.30 -2.86
CA ASP A 67 -0.59 -2.26 -4.18
C ASP A 67 -1.31 -3.58 -4.47
N THR A 68 -2.64 -3.57 -4.45
CA THR A 68 -3.43 -4.79 -4.72
C THR A 68 -3.41 -5.19 -6.20
N LYS A 69 -3.09 -4.27 -7.11
CA LYS A 69 -2.98 -4.55 -8.55
C LYS A 69 -1.62 -5.14 -8.88
N SER A 70 -0.57 -4.60 -8.27
CA SER A 70 0.81 -5.04 -8.41
C SER A 70 1.46 -5.32 -7.05
N PRO A 71 1.11 -6.44 -6.36
CA PRO A 71 1.62 -6.79 -5.03
C PRO A 71 3.12 -6.60 -4.83
N GLN A 72 3.92 -6.97 -5.83
CA GLN A 72 5.38 -6.93 -5.82
C GLN A 72 5.96 -5.51 -5.83
N LYS A 73 5.16 -4.52 -6.26
CA LYS A 73 5.52 -3.09 -6.25
C LYS A 73 5.12 -2.37 -4.95
N SER A 74 4.58 -3.09 -3.98
CA SER A 74 4.18 -2.53 -2.68
C SER A 74 5.38 -1.94 -1.96
N TYR A 75 5.31 -0.64 -1.64
CA TYR A 75 6.41 0.08 -1.00
C TYR A 75 6.76 -0.47 0.39
N VAL A 76 5.77 -1.03 1.11
CA VAL A 76 6.03 -1.69 2.41
C VAL A 76 7.01 -2.85 2.26
N LEU A 77 6.94 -3.65 1.18
CA LEU A 77 7.89 -4.75 0.94
C LEU A 77 9.31 -4.22 0.73
N MET A 78 9.44 -3.13 -0.04
CA MET A 78 10.74 -2.48 -0.26
C MET A 78 11.33 -1.98 1.06
N LYS A 79 10.51 -1.35 1.91
CA LYS A 79 10.94 -0.82 3.21
C LYS A 79 11.38 -1.91 4.18
N ILE A 80 10.73 -3.07 4.21
CA ILE A 80 11.14 -4.16 5.12
C ILE A 80 12.32 -4.99 4.57
N LYS A 81 12.50 -5.06 3.24
CA LYS A 81 13.61 -5.76 2.60
C LYS A 81 14.89 -4.90 2.52
N GLY A 82 14.75 -3.57 2.52
CA GLY A 82 15.88 -2.65 2.44
C GLY A 82 16.36 -2.43 1.01
N ASP A 83 15.44 -2.37 0.05
CA ASP A 83 15.79 -2.22 -1.37
C ASP A 83 16.43 -0.85 -1.65
N LYS A 84 17.31 -0.78 -2.65
CA LYS A 84 18.03 0.46 -3.01
C LYS A 84 17.13 1.65 -3.38
N GLY A 85 15.86 1.40 -3.73
CA GLY A 85 14.89 2.41 -4.15
C GLY A 85 14.06 3.02 -3.01
N ILE A 86 14.37 2.72 -1.74
CA ILE A 86 13.65 3.32 -0.61
C ILE A 86 14.16 4.72 -0.28
N VAL A 87 13.26 5.54 0.28
CA VAL A 87 13.63 6.81 0.91
C VAL A 87 13.83 6.57 2.41
N GLU A 88 14.90 7.16 2.98
CA GLU A 88 15.37 6.90 4.34
C GLU A 88 15.77 5.42 4.56
N ASP A 89 15.77 4.94 5.80
CA ASP A 89 16.31 3.64 6.15
C ASP A 89 15.32 2.47 6.02
N ARG A 90 15.86 1.26 6.03
CA ARG A 90 15.11 0.00 6.08
C ARG A 90 14.32 -0.09 7.40
N MET A 91 13.07 -0.52 7.33
CA MET A 91 12.19 -0.73 8.48
C MET A 91 12.23 -2.19 8.99
N PRO A 92 12.16 -2.43 10.31
CA PRO A 92 12.14 -1.44 11.39
C PRO A 92 13.49 -0.71 11.55
N ILE A 93 13.43 0.59 11.82
CA ILE A 93 14.61 1.45 12.05
C ILE A 93 15.27 1.08 13.38
N ASP A 94 16.61 1.14 13.44
CA ASP A 94 17.42 0.84 14.63
C ASP A 94 17.15 -0.53 15.27
N ALA A 95 16.61 -1.46 14.49
CA ALA A 95 16.28 -2.81 14.93
C ALA A 95 16.77 -3.85 13.91
N PRO A 96 16.98 -5.11 14.34
CA PRO A 96 17.30 -6.20 13.42
C PRO A 96 16.28 -6.30 12.27
N PRO A 97 16.69 -6.80 11.10
CA PRO A 97 15.77 -7.19 10.04
C PRO A 97 14.64 -8.08 10.55
N LEU A 98 13.45 -7.93 9.98
CA LEU A 98 12.39 -8.91 10.16
C LEU A 98 12.90 -10.28 9.73
N LYS A 99 12.40 -11.32 10.40
CA LYS A 99 12.74 -12.69 10.02
C LYS A 99 12.18 -13.00 8.63
N ALA A 100 12.82 -13.91 7.92
CA ALA A 100 12.40 -14.31 6.58
C ALA A 100 10.92 -14.77 6.57
N GLU A 101 10.48 -15.47 7.61
CA GLU A 101 9.12 -16.00 7.74
C GLU A 101 8.07 -14.90 8.02
N GLU A 102 8.49 -13.76 8.58
CA GLU A 102 7.64 -12.58 8.78
C GLU A 102 7.48 -11.81 7.47
N ILE A 103 8.58 -11.61 6.74
CA ILE A 103 8.56 -11.00 5.41
C ILE A 103 7.71 -11.84 4.45
N GLU A 104 7.91 -13.15 4.44
CA GLU A 104 7.14 -14.07 3.59
C GLU A 104 5.63 -14.05 3.93
N ALA A 105 5.28 -13.92 5.22
CA ALA A 105 3.88 -13.78 5.62
C ALA A 105 3.25 -12.48 5.11
N ILE A 106 3.97 -11.36 5.18
CA ILE A 106 3.53 -10.08 4.62
C ILE A 106 3.39 -10.18 3.10
N GLU A 107 4.35 -10.79 2.42
CA GLU A 107 4.31 -10.98 0.97
C GLU A 107 3.12 -11.84 0.53
N LYS A 108 2.90 -12.99 1.17
CA LYS A 108 1.73 -13.85 0.93
C LYS A 108 0.42 -13.13 1.21
N TRP A 109 0.37 -12.34 2.29
CA TRP A 109 -0.81 -11.54 2.61
C TRP A 109 -1.11 -10.53 1.51
N ILE A 110 -0.14 -9.72 1.08
CA ILE A 110 -0.31 -8.74 -0.02
C ILE A 110 -0.74 -9.45 -1.31
N VAL A 111 -0.12 -10.57 -1.68
CA VAL A 111 -0.52 -11.35 -2.86
C VAL A 111 -1.96 -11.86 -2.73
N SER A 112 -2.39 -12.28 -1.55
CA SER A 112 -3.77 -12.70 -1.29
C SER A 112 -4.80 -11.56 -1.35
N LEU A 113 -4.36 -10.30 -1.28
CA LEU A 113 -5.21 -9.13 -1.48
C LEU A 113 -5.48 -8.83 -2.95
N LYS A 114 -4.73 -9.46 -3.88
CA LYS A 114 -4.96 -9.27 -5.32
C LYS A 114 -6.43 -9.54 -5.60
N ALA A 115 -7.12 -8.51 -6.06
CA ALA A 115 -8.54 -8.60 -6.36
C ALA A 115 -8.76 -9.78 -7.32
N SER A 116 -9.75 -10.62 -7.01
CA SER A 116 -10.13 -11.76 -7.84
C SER A 116 -10.39 -11.28 -9.28
N GLU A 117 -9.65 -11.83 -10.23
CA GLU A 117 -9.92 -11.64 -11.65
C GLU A 117 -11.26 -12.30 -12.01
N THR A 118 -12.35 -11.54 -11.92
CA THR A 118 -13.54 -11.70 -12.76
C THR A 118 -14.17 -10.33 -13.06
N MET A 119 -14.15 -9.99 -14.36
CA MET A 119 -15.02 -9.05 -15.10
C MET A 119 -14.74 -7.53 -15.06
N GLU A 120 -13.88 -7.14 -16.00
CA GLU A 120 -14.14 -6.22 -17.13
C GLU A 120 -14.53 -4.72 -16.95
N THR A 121 -13.63 -3.89 -17.49
CA THR A 121 -13.88 -2.73 -18.37
C THR A 121 -14.49 -1.43 -17.81
N LYS A 122 -13.60 -0.46 -17.62
CA LYS A 122 -13.78 0.86 -18.25
C LYS A 122 -12.40 1.29 -18.74
N PRO A 123 -12.20 1.62 -20.04
CA PRO A 123 -10.93 2.15 -20.47
C PRO A 123 -10.70 3.45 -19.69
N ALA A 124 -9.53 3.56 -19.08
CA ALA A 124 -9.05 4.85 -18.64
C ALA A 124 -9.18 5.82 -19.82
N PRO A 125 -9.79 7.01 -19.65
CA PRO A 125 -9.71 8.00 -20.71
C PRO A 125 -8.22 8.22 -21.00
N PRO A 126 -7.76 8.16 -22.26
CA PRO A 126 -6.38 8.49 -22.56
C PRO A 126 -6.14 9.92 -22.06
N SER A 127 -5.17 10.08 -21.16
CA SER A 127 -4.64 11.39 -20.80
C SER A 127 -3.88 11.95 -22.01
N GLY A 128 -4.63 12.40 -23.01
CA GLY A 128 -4.16 13.20 -24.12
C GLY A 128 -4.63 14.63 -23.89
N VAL A 129 -3.91 15.38 -23.07
CA VAL A 129 -4.05 16.83 -23.05
C VAL A 129 -3.22 17.37 -24.21
N GLU A 130 -3.81 17.39 -25.40
CA GLU A 130 -3.39 18.29 -26.48
C GLU A 130 -4.55 18.54 -27.43
N LYS A 131 -5.05 19.78 -27.42
CA LYS A 131 -5.35 20.60 -28.61
C LYS A 131 -5.84 22.01 -28.21
N LYS A 132 -4.92 22.95 -28.42
CA LYS A 132 -5.13 24.38 -28.69
C LYS A 132 -6.27 24.60 -29.70
N THR A 133 -7.28 25.39 -29.33
CA THR A 133 -8.01 26.28 -30.27
C THR A 133 -8.55 27.50 -29.52
N LEU A 134 -7.91 28.64 -29.80
CA LEU A 134 -8.37 30.01 -29.60
C LEU A 134 -9.58 30.27 -30.52
N ASP A 135 -10.63 30.94 -30.03
CA ASP A 135 -11.57 31.83 -30.76
C ASP A 135 -13.01 31.82 -30.19
N LYS A 136 -13.26 32.53 -29.07
CA LYS A 136 -14.62 33.07 -28.80
C LYS A 136 -14.76 34.20 -27.78
N ILE A 137 -13.80 35.12 -27.66
CA ILE A 137 -14.01 36.35 -26.85
C ILE A 137 -13.50 37.59 -27.61
N LYS A 138 -14.13 37.86 -28.75
CA LYS A 138 -14.13 39.17 -29.41
C LYS A 138 -15.58 39.59 -29.67
N LYS A 139 -16.31 39.88 -28.59
CA LYS A 139 -17.50 40.75 -28.63
C LYS A 139 -17.86 41.13 -27.20
N LEU A 140 -18.13 42.43 -26.98
CA LEU A 140 -18.49 43.09 -25.71
C LEU A 140 -17.35 43.77 -24.91
N LYS A 141 -16.38 44.37 -25.62
CA LYS A 141 -15.78 45.64 -25.18
C LYS A 141 -15.75 46.58 -26.38
N LYS A 142 -16.88 47.23 -26.59
CA LYS A 142 -16.98 48.54 -27.24
C LYS A 142 -17.51 49.47 -26.16
#